data_AF-A0A2A4JYU4-F1
#
_entry.id   AF-A0A2A4JYU4-F1
#
_cell.length_a   1.000
_cell.length_b   1.000
_cell.length_c   1.000
_cell.angle_alpha   90.00
_cell.angle_beta   90.00
_cell.angle_gamma   90.00
#
_symmetry.space_group_name_H-M   'P 1'
#
loop_
_entity.id
_entity.type
_entity.pdbx_description
1 polymer ?
#
loop_
_entity_poly.entity_id
_entity_poly.type
_entity_poly.pdbx_seq_one_letter_code
_entity_poly.pdbx_strand_id
1 'polypeptide(L)'
;MPANYLHIWPRGEFMMIALPNQDASWTVTLFMPFSKFKNLDTEEKLIAFFEKYFPDSIPLIGKDKLVEDFFAGSASPLVAIKCRPYHVEDKALLIGDAAHAVVPFYGQGMNAGFEDCSLLDELFQKHNDNLAAILNEFSDTRWEDTFAISDLAMYNYIEMRDLVTRPSYRLRKAMDDFIFWLLPNFWVPLYNSVTFSTMPYSRCIKNREWQDKVLKKTWSFIGVAALIGGAVALKFKHFV
;
A
#
# COMPACT_ATOMS: atom_id res chain seq x y z
N MET A 1 17.70 5.63 15.64
CA MET A 1 17.46 5.30 14.21
C MET A 1 17.57 6.57 13.39
N PRO A 2 17.88 6.53 12.08
CA PRO A 2 17.86 7.71 11.23
C PRO A 2 16.49 8.42 11.27
N ALA A 3 16.52 9.73 11.50
CA ALA A 3 15.34 10.59 11.37
C ALA A 3 14.99 10.78 9.89
N ASN A 4 13.71 11.04 9.58
CA ASN A 4 13.17 11.25 8.21
C ASN A 4 13.00 9.99 7.34
N TYR A 5 12.80 8.83 7.95
CA TYR A 5 12.48 7.59 7.23
C TYR A 5 11.26 6.91 7.84
N LEU A 6 10.46 6.27 6.98
CA LEU A 6 9.53 5.23 7.40
C LEU A 6 10.32 3.93 7.56
N HIS A 7 10.42 3.42 8.79
CA HIS A 7 11.13 2.18 9.07
C HIS A 7 10.18 0.99 9.01
N ILE A 8 10.60 -0.10 8.37
CA ILE A 8 9.77 -1.30 8.15
C ILE A 8 10.60 -2.56 8.44
N TRP A 9 10.06 -3.46 9.27
CA TRP A 9 10.60 -4.79 9.54
C TRP A 9 9.65 -5.87 9.01
N PRO A 10 9.84 -6.36 7.77
CA PRO A 10 8.96 -7.38 7.17
C PRO A 10 9.34 -8.80 7.60
N ARG A 11 8.36 -9.64 7.98
CA ARG A 11 8.58 -11.04 8.43
C ARG A 11 7.62 -12.07 7.83
N GLY A 12 7.09 -11.80 6.64
CA GLY A 12 6.28 -12.75 5.87
C GLY A 12 4.84 -12.86 6.34
N GLU A 13 4.57 -13.21 7.60
CA GLU A 13 3.21 -13.30 8.18
C GLU A 13 2.85 -12.11 9.09
N PHE A 14 3.86 -11.35 9.50
CA PHE A 14 3.72 -10.18 10.36
C PHE A 14 4.79 -9.16 10.00
N MET A 15 4.61 -7.93 10.45
CA MET A 15 5.55 -6.85 10.20
C MET A 15 5.46 -5.79 11.29
N MET A 16 6.51 -5.01 11.44
CA MET A 16 6.53 -3.85 12.33
C MET A 16 6.89 -2.61 11.52
N ILE A 17 6.26 -1.48 11.81
CA ILE A 17 6.61 -0.18 11.23
C ILE A 17 6.90 0.83 12.34
N ALA A 18 7.74 1.81 12.05
CA ALA A 18 7.98 2.93 12.96
C ALA A 18 7.93 4.26 12.22
N LEU A 19 7.12 5.20 12.73
CA LEU A 19 7.01 6.56 12.22
C LEU A 19 7.68 7.53 13.21
N PRO A 20 8.45 8.51 12.73
CA PRO A 20 9.10 9.49 13.58
C PRO A 20 8.10 10.52 14.12
N ASN A 21 8.29 10.92 15.38
CA ASN A 21 7.59 12.01 16.04
C ASN A 21 8.46 13.27 16.06
N GLN A 22 7.85 14.42 16.38
CA GLN A 22 8.56 15.72 16.42
C GLN A 22 9.60 15.81 17.53
N ASP A 23 9.41 15.10 18.63
CA ASP A 23 10.31 15.02 19.79
C ASP A 23 11.49 14.05 19.58
N ALA A 24 11.71 13.63 18.34
CA ALA A 24 12.70 12.61 17.98
C ALA A 24 12.48 11.24 18.65
N SER A 25 11.25 10.94 19.08
CA SER A 25 10.81 9.58 19.38
C SER A 25 10.21 8.89 18.16
N TRP A 26 9.88 7.60 18.27
CA TRP A 26 9.19 6.84 17.23
C TRP A 26 7.98 6.13 17.82
N THR A 27 6.87 6.16 17.07
CA THR A 27 5.70 5.32 17.35
C THR A 27 5.82 4.05 16.54
N VAL A 28 5.83 2.91 17.23
CA VAL A 28 6.02 1.58 16.63
C VAL A 28 4.69 0.84 16.60
N THR A 29 4.33 0.29 15.44
CA THR A 29 3.11 -0.51 15.26
C THR A 29 3.46 -1.90 14.78
N LEU A 30 3.07 -2.92 15.55
CA LEU A 30 3.21 -4.33 15.19
C LEU A 30 1.92 -4.87 14.58
N PHE A 31 2.00 -5.37 13.35
CA PHE A 31 0.89 -6.03 12.66
C PHE A 31 1.12 -7.53 12.61
N MET A 32 0.25 -8.29 13.25
CA MET A 32 0.38 -9.74 13.37
C MET A 32 -1.00 -10.41 13.54
N PRO A 33 -1.21 -11.66 13.09
CA PRO A 33 -2.46 -12.37 13.35
C PRO A 33 -2.78 -12.48 14.83
N PHE A 34 -4.07 -12.34 15.19
CA PHE A 34 -4.55 -12.45 16.57
C PHE A 34 -4.11 -13.74 17.28
N SER A 35 -4.06 -14.87 16.55
CA SER A 35 -3.60 -16.14 17.12
C SER A 35 -2.16 -16.08 17.62
N LYS A 36 -1.28 -15.33 16.96
CA LYS A 36 0.10 -15.15 17.42
C LYS A 36 0.19 -14.16 18.57
N PHE A 37 -0.61 -13.10 18.58
CA PHE A 37 -0.69 -12.19 19.74
C PHE A 37 -1.10 -12.96 21.00
N LYS A 38 -2.12 -13.83 20.90
CA LYS A 38 -2.57 -14.68 22.01
C LYS A 38 -1.50 -15.65 22.53
N ASN A 39 -0.53 -16.03 21.70
CA ASN A 39 0.56 -16.92 22.10
C ASN A 39 1.70 -16.20 22.85
N LEU A 40 1.71 -14.85 22.86
CA LEU A 40 2.68 -14.03 23.58
C LEU A 40 2.06 -13.56 24.91
N ASP A 41 1.80 -14.52 25.80
CA ASP A 41 1.10 -14.33 27.08
C ASP A 41 2.04 -14.16 28.29
N THR A 42 3.36 -14.26 28.10
CA THR A 42 4.37 -14.02 29.15
C THR A 42 5.52 -13.17 28.63
N GLU A 43 6.23 -12.50 29.53
CA GLU A 43 7.43 -11.72 29.21
C GLU A 43 8.47 -12.56 28.47
N GLU A 44 8.75 -13.78 28.93
CA GLU A 44 9.78 -14.63 28.32
C GLU A 44 9.45 -14.98 26.87
N LYS A 45 8.17 -15.26 26.58
CA LYS A 45 7.71 -15.55 25.22
C LYS A 45 7.79 -14.30 24.33
N LEU A 46 7.40 -13.14 24.87
CA LEU A 46 7.50 -11.87 24.15
C LEU A 46 8.96 -11.55 23.79
N ILE A 47 9.86 -11.63 24.76
CA ILE A 47 11.28 -11.35 24.55
C ILE A 47 11.90 -12.35 23.57
N ALA A 48 11.67 -13.65 23.75
CA ALA A 48 12.17 -14.66 22.81
C ALA A 48 11.63 -14.46 21.38
N PHE A 49 10.39 -14.00 21.23
CA PHE A 49 9.81 -13.65 19.93
C PHE A 49 10.53 -12.44 19.31
N PHE A 50 10.76 -11.37 20.07
CA PHE A 50 11.47 -10.19 19.59
C PHE A 50 12.96 -10.49 19.30
N GLU A 51 13.64 -11.31 20.10
CA GLU A 51 15.03 -11.70 19.84
C GLU A 51 15.14 -12.50 18.54
N LYS A 52 14.16 -13.37 18.28
CA LYS A 52 14.13 -14.19 17.07
C LYS A 52 13.81 -13.37 15.82
N TYR A 53 12.82 -12.48 15.90
CA TYR A 53 12.28 -11.81 14.72
C TYR A 53 12.67 -10.34 14.60
N PHE A 54 12.84 -9.60 15.68
CA PHE A 54 13.16 -8.17 15.67
C PHE A 54 14.33 -7.83 16.62
N PRO A 55 15.48 -8.53 16.53
CA PRO A 55 16.55 -8.42 17.52
C PRO A 55 17.10 -7.00 17.66
N ASP A 56 17.16 -6.26 16.56
CA ASP A 56 17.63 -4.88 16.51
C ASP A 56 16.66 -3.88 17.16
N SER A 57 15.37 -4.24 17.28
CA SER A 57 14.36 -3.36 17.89
C SER A 57 14.42 -3.33 19.42
N ILE A 58 14.88 -4.41 20.07
CA ILE A 58 14.95 -4.50 21.54
C ILE A 58 15.81 -3.36 22.13
N PRO A 59 17.07 -3.14 21.70
CA PRO A 59 17.87 -2.04 22.23
C PRO A 59 17.35 -0.65 21.85
N LEU A 60 16.49 -0.55 20.82
CA LEU A 60 15.91 0.73 20.37
C LEU A 60 14.67 1.12 21.18
N ILE A 61 13.81 0.14 21.48
CA ILE A 61 12.58 0.34 22.27
C ILE A 61 12.91 0.37 23.78
N GLY A 62 13.90 -0.43 24.20
CA GLY A 62 14.16 -0.73 25.60
C GLY A 62 13.36 -1.97 26.02
N LYS A 63 14.04 -2.93 26.65
CA LYS A 63 13.43 -4.22 27.03
C LYS A 63 12.23 -4.04 27.96
N ASP A 64 12.41 -3.27 29.04
CA ASP A 64 11.36 -3.06 30.04
C ASP A 64 10.16 -2.33 29.44
N LYS A 65 10.43 -1.31 28.61
CA LYS A 65 9.39 -0.55 27.91
C LYS A 65 8.61 -1.39 26.90
N LEU A 66 9.29 -2.29 26.19
CA LEU A 66 8.63 -3.23 25.28
C LEU A 66 7.63 -4.12 26.02
N VAL A 67 8.02 -4.64 27.19
CA VAL A 67 7.15 -5.48 28.02
C VAL A 67 5.97 -4.67 28.56
N GLU A 68 6.25 -3.50 29.13
CA GLU A 68 5.24 -2.59 29.65
C GLU A 68 4.20 -2.23 28.57
N ASP A 69 4.64 -1.69 27.44
CA ASP A 69 3.76 -1.21 26.37
C ASP A 69 2.96 -2.37 25.73
N PHE A 70 3.57 -3.55 25.56
CA PHE A 70 2.91 -4.70 24.97
C PHE A 70 1.77 -5.24 25.84
N PHE A 71 2.00 -5.37 27.16
CA PHE A 71 1.02 -5.92 28.09
C PHE A 71 0.04 -4.89 28.66
N ALA A 72 0.35 -3.60 28.56
CA ALA A 72 -0.61 -2.52 28.86
C ALA A 72 -1.75 -2.46 27.82
N GLY A 73 -1.51 -2.92 26.60
CA GLY A 73 -2.47 -2.89 25.49
C GLY A 73 -3.02 -4.25 25.08
N SER A 74 -3.90 -4.23 24.09
CA SER A 74 -4.32 -5.44 23.37
C SER A 74 -4.32 -5.19 21.87
N ALA A 75 -4.13 -6.25 21.09
CA ALA A 75 -4.16 -6.17 19.64
C ALA A 75 -5.54 -5.65 19.17
N SER A 76 -5.53 -4.63 18.31
CA SER A 76 -6.75 -4.04 17.76
C SER A 76 -7.12 -4.67 16.41
N PRO A 77 -8.42 -4.87 16.11
CA PRO A 77 -8.85 -5.35 14.80
C PRO A 77 -8.64 -4.28 13.72
N LEU A 78 -8.28 -4.73 12.53
CA LEU A 78 -8.27 -3.91 11.32
C LEU A 78 -9.42 -4.37 10.44
N VAL A 79 -10.20 -3.43 9.92
CA VAL A 79 -11.39 -3.70 9.12
C VAL A 79 -11.28 -2.95 7.80
N ALA A 80 -11.72 -3.59 6.72
CA ALA A 80 -11.99 -2.93 5.44
C ALA A 80 -13.50 -2.99 5.19
N ILE A 81 -14.14 -1.84 5.01
CA ILE A 81 -15.57 -1.72 4.73
C ILE A 81 -15.73 -1.05 3.37
N LYS A 82 -16.53 -1.69 2.51
CA LYS A 82 -16.96 -1.15 1.23
C LYS A 82 -18.48 -1.09 1.23
N CYS A 83 -19.05 0.06 0.93
CA CYS A 83 -20.50 0.22 0.79
C CYS A 83 -20.84 1.09 -0.43
N ARG A 84 -22.08 0.98 -0.90
CA ARG A 84 -22.70 1.85 -1.91
C ARG A 84 -24.23 1.61 -1.86
N PRO A 85 -25.08 2.63 -2.09
CA PRO A 85 -24.77 4.05 -2.28
C PRO A 85 -24.24 4.71 -1.00
N TYR A 86 -23.63 5.89 -1.13
CA TYR A 86 -23.18 6.69 0.02
C TYR A 86 -24.23 7.66 0.54
N HIS A 87 -25.33 7.86 -0.18
CA HIS A 87 -26.36 8.82 0.17
C HIS A 87 -27.74 8.19 0.33
N VAL A 88 -28.62 8.91 1.01
CA VAL A 88 -30.05 8.62 1.11
C VAL A 88 -30.81 9.90 0.72
N GLU A 89 -31.46 9.86 -0.44
CA GLU A 89 -32.16 11.02 -1.01
C GLU A 89 -31.26 12.28 -0.99
N ASP A 90 -31.84 13.46 -0.87
CA ASP A 90 -31.12 14.72 -0.69
C ASP A 90 -30.82 15.05 0.78
N LYS A 91 -30.77 14.04 1.67
CA LYS A 91 -30.82 14.24 3.13
C LYS A 91 -29.55 13.85 3.88
N ALA A 92 -28.87 12.80 3.44
CA ALA A 92 -27.71 12.26 4.15
C ALA A 92 -26.65 11.75 3.18
N LEU A 93 -25.38 11.95 3.54
CA LEU A 93 -24.21 11.47 2.81
C LEU A 93 -23.18 10.91 3.79
N LEU A 94 -22.57 9.78 3.45
CA LEU A 94 -21.39 9.22 4.11
C LEU A 94 -20.13 9.66 3.37
N ILE A 95 -19.10 10.07 4.12
CA ILE A 95 -17.74 10.37 3.63
C ILE A 95 -16.69 9.82 4.59
N GLY A 96 -15.44 9.72 4.14
CA GLY A 96 -14.33 9.18 4.91
C GLY A 96 -14.57 7.74 5.39
N ASP A 97 -14.06 7.40 6.57
CA ASP A 97 -14.16 6.05 7.14
C ASP A 97 -15.61 5.55 7.31
N ALA A 98 -16.60 6.44 7.43
CA ALA A 98 -18.01 6.06 7.48
C ALA A 98 -18.50 5.45 6.16
N ALA A 99 -17.94 5.88 5.02
CA ALA A 99 -18.23 5.35 3.70
C ALA A 99 -17.25 4.23 3.28
N HIS A 100 -15.97 4.36 3.66
CA HIS A 100 -14.89 3.50 3.19
C HIS A 100 -13.77 3.31 4.21
N ALA A 101 -14.03 2.60 5.31
CA ALA A 101 -12.96 2.19 6.21
C ALA A 101 -11.92 1.32 5.46
N VAL A 102 -10.66 1.73 5.45
CA VAL A 102 -9.56 1.03 4.78
C VAL A 102 -8.51 0.56 5.79
N VAL A 103 -7.85 -0.56 5.47
CA VAL A 103 -6.71 -1.01 6.26
C VAL A 103 -5.53 -0.03 6.14
N PRO A 104 -4.75 0.19 7.20
CA PRO A 104 -3.77 1.28 7.27
C PRO A 104 -2.49 1.03 6.47
N PHE A 105 -2.45 0.01 5.62
CA PHE A 105 -1.20 -0.43 4.99
C PHE A 105 -0.73 0.48 3.87
N TYR A 106 -1.57 1.36 3.34
CA TYR A 106 -1.13 2.38 2.35
C TYR A 106 -0.99 3.79 2.96
N GLY A 107 -1.43 4.02 4.20
CA GLY A 107 -1.46 5.37 4.78
C GLY A 107 -2.42 6.33 4.08
N GLN A 108 -3.47 5.82 3.42
CA GLN A 108 -4.34 6.60 2.54
C GLN A 108 -5.76 6.83 3.06
N GLY A 109 -6.18 6.23 4.19
CA GLY A 109 -7.55 6.43 4.70
C GLY A 109 -7.89 7.91 4.95
N MET A 110 -7.05 8.60 5.73
CA MET A 110 -7.19 10.05 5.95
C MET A 110 -7.11 10.86 4.64
N ASN A 111 -6.17 10.53 3.76
CA ASN A 111 -5.99 11.25 2.49
C ASN A 111 -7.21 11.11 1.56
N ALA A 112 -7.74 9.89 1.44
CA ALA A 112 -8.96 9.62 0.68
C ALA A 112 -10.19 10.31 1.30
N GLY A 113 -10.30 10.33 2.63
CA GLY A 113 -11.35 11.07 3.33
C GLY A 113 -11.24 12.59 3.16
N PHE A 114 -10.03 13.15 3.07
CA PHE A 114 -9.84 14.57 2.74
C PHE A 114 -10.14 14.86 1.27
N GLU A 115 -9.79 13.95 0.36
CA GLU A 115 -10.15 14.05 -1.05
C GLU A 115 -11.67 14.03 -1.25
N ASP A 116 -12.42 13.26 -0.44
CA ASP A 116 -13.90 13.31 -0.45
C ASP A 116 -14.43 14.72 -0.23
N CYS A 117 -13.86 15.47 0.73
CA CYS A 117 -14.28 16.83 1.03
C CYS A 117 -14.02 17.77 -0.16
N SER A 118 -12.85 17.64 -0.81
CA SER A 118 -12.51 18.45 -1.99
C SER A 118 -13.43 18.16 -3.17
N LEU A 119 -13.70 16.88 -3.44
CA LEU A 119 -14.62 16.46 -4.51
C LEU A 119 -16.04 16.94 -4.24
N LEU A 120 -16.47 16.91 -2.97
CA LEU A 120 -17.78 17.40 -2.58
C LEU A 120 -17.87 18.93 -2.83
N ASP A 121 -16.86 19.70 -2.45
CA ASP A 121 -16.80 21.15 -2.72
C ASP A 121 -16.90 21.47 -4.24
N GLU A 122 -16.18 20.73 -5.08
CA GLU A 122 -16.27 20.86 -6.54
C GLU A 122 -17.69 20.58 -7.06
N LEU A 123 -18.37 19.58 -6.49
CA LEU A 123 -19.75 19.26 -6.87
C LEU A 123 -20.74 20.34 -6.41
N PHE A 124 -20.54 20.94 -5.22
CA PHE A 124 -21.34 22.08 -4.77
C PHE A 124 -21.27 23.25 -5.75
N GLN A 125 -20.06 23.58 -6.22
CA GLN A 125 -19.85 24.61 -7.24
C GLN A 125 -20.48 24.23 -8.59
N LYS A 126 -20.31 22.98 -9.02
CA LYS A 126 -20.83 22.48 -10.30
C LYS A 126 -22.36 22.50 -10.38
N HIS A 127 -23.03 22.14 -9.30
CA HIS A 127 -24.49 21.94 -9.28
C HIS A 127 -25.26 23.11 -8.65
N ASN A 128 -24.58 24.22 -8.33
CA ASN A 128 -25.18 25.40 -7.70
C ASN A 128 -26.02 25.04 -6.46
N ASP A 129 -25.42 24.29 -5.54
CA ASP A 129 -26.03 23.84 -4.27
C ASP A 129 -27.26 22.92 -4.41
N ASN A 130 -27.53 22.36 -5.59
CA ASN A 130 -28.59 21.34 -5.75
C ASN A 130 -28.17 20.00 -5.11
N LEU A 131 -28.52 19.83 -3.83
CA LEU A 131 -28.15 18.66 -3.03
C LEU A 131 -28.53 17.32 -3.67
N ALA A 132 -29.71 17.20 -4.28
CA ALA A 132 -30.13 15.95 -4.92
C ALA A 132 -29.17 15.54 -6.05
N ALA A 133 -28.73 16.50 -6.87
CA ALA A 133 -27.76 16.24 -7.94
C ALA A 133 -26.36 15.96 -7.39
N ILE A 134 -25.92 16.72 -6.38
CA ILE A 134 -24.61 16.58 -5.73
C ILE A 134 -24.45 15.20 -5.09
N LEU A 135 -25.40 14.80 -4.24
CA LEU A 135 -25.31 13.55 -3.49
C LEU A 135 -25.39 12.32 -4.41
N ASN A 136 -26.21 12.41 -5.45
CA ASN A 136 -26.29 11.37 -6.47
C ASN A 136 -24.98 11.25 -7.25
N GLU A 137 -24.43 12.36 -7.77
CA GLU A 137 -23.18 12.32 -8.53
C GLU A 137 -21.99 11.86 -7.67
N PHE A 138 -21.89 12.33 -6.42
CA PHE A 138 -20.83 11.89 -5.51
C PHE A 138 -20.88 10.38 -5.28
N SER A 139 -22.07 9.85 -5.00
CA SER A 139 -22.26 8.41 -4.75
C SER A 139 -22.05 7.53 -5.99
N ASP A 140 -22.30 8.07 -7.19
CA ASP A 140 -22.14 7.34 -8.45
C ASP A 140 -20.71 7.35 -8.97
N THR A 141 -19.90 8.33 -8.57
CA THR A 141 -18.53 8.51 -9.06
C THR A 141 -17.47 8.09 -8.04
N ARG A 142 -17.61 8.51 -6.77
CA ARG A 142 -16.53 8.37 -5.77
C ARG A 142 -16.24 6.92 -5.37
N TRP A 143 -17.26 6.06 -5.39
CA TRP A 143 -17.13 4.66 -4.94
C TRP A 143 -16.05 3.87 -5.72
N GLU A 144 -15.81 4.20 -6.99
CA GLU A 144 -14.81 3.50 -7.81
C GLU A 144 -13.41 3.68 -7.23
N ASP A 145 -13.07 4.91 -6.83
CA ASP A 145 -11.77 5.25 -6.30
C ASP A 145 -11.60 4.79 -4.85
N THR A 146 -12.65 4.87 -4.02
CA THR A 146 -12.61 4.38 -2.63
C THR A 146 -12.51 2.85 -2.58
N PHE A 147 -13.14 2.14 -3.51
CA PHE A 147 -12.98 0.69 -3.64
C PHE A 147 -11.58 0.33 -4.11
N ALA A 148 -11.05 1.10 -5.07
CA ALA A 148 -9.69 0.92 -5.59
C ALA A 148 -8.63 1.13 -4.49
N ILE A 149 -8.73 2.18 -3.68
CA ILE A 149 -7.75 2.41 -2.60
C ILE A 149 -7.85 1.37 -1.49
N SER A 150 -9.06 0.88 -1.19
CA SER A 150 -9.24 -0.24 -0.26
C SER A 150 -8.55 -1.51 -0.77
N ASP A 151 -8.68 -1.84 -2.06
CA ASP A 151 -7.98 -2.99 -2.66
C ASP A 151 -6.47 -2.80 -2.72
N LEU A 152 -6.01 -1.59 -3.07
CA LEU A 152 -4.60 -1.23 -3.06
C LEU A 152 -4.00 -1.35 -1.66
N ALA A 153 -4.72 -0.94 -0.61
CA ALA A 153 -4.28 -1.08 0.76
C ALA A 153 -4.18 -2.56 1.18
N MET A 154 -5.14 -3.39 0.80
CA MET A 154 -5.07 -4.85 1.02
C MET A 154 -3.92 -5.50 0.25
N TYR A 155 -3.68 -5.08 -0.99
CA TYR A 155 -2.53 -5.54 -1.76
C TYR A 155 -1.20 -5.09 -1.13
N ASN A 156 -1.12 -3.85 -0.65
CA ASN A 156 0.11 -3.31 -0.05
C ASN A 156 0.48 -4.01 1.26
N TYR A 157 -0.49 -4.56 1.99
CA TYR A 157 -0.20 -5.47 3.10
C TYR A 157 0.67 -6.65 2.67
N ILE A 158 0.34 -7.29 1.55
CA ILE A 158 1.09 -8.42 1.00
C ILE A 158 2.47 -7.95 0.54
N GLU A 159 2.52 -6.77 -0.10
CA GLU A 159 3.75 -6.17 -0.60
C GLU A 159 4.74 -5.88 0.54
N MET A 160 4.32 -5.12 1.54
CA MET A 160 5.15 -4.71 2.68
C MET A 160 5.61 -5.89 3.51
N ARG A 161 4.78 -6.92 3.68
CA ARG A 161 5.06 -8.03 4.58
C ARG A 161 5.97 -9.10 3.97
N ASP A 162 5.96 -9.25 2.64
CA ASP A 162 6.65 -10.33 1.93
C ASP A 162 7.41 -9.85 0.67
N LEU A 163 6.72 -9.22 -0.29
CA LEU A 163 7.28 -9.00 -1.63
C LEU A 163 8.55 -8.11 -1.64
N VAL A 164 8.65 -7.12 -0.76
CA VAL A 164 9.82 -6.21 -0.66
C VAL A 164 11.15 -6.93 -0.38
N THR A 165 11.08 -8.15 0.15
CA THR A 165 12.24 -9.00 0.41
C THR A 165 12.69 -9.82 -0.81
N ARG A 166 11.84 -9.95 -1.84
CA ARG A 166 12.09 -10.81 -3.00
C ARG A 166 12.97 -10.12 -4.06
N PRO A 167 13.97 -10.80 -4.65
CA PRO A 167 14.83 -10.21 -5.70
C PRO A 167 14.06 -9.75 -6.95
N SER A 168 13.04 -10.52 -7.37
CA SER A 168 12.22 -10.19 -8.53
C SER A 168 11.46 -8.87 -8.35
N TYR A 169 10.97 -8.60 -7.15
CA TYR A 169 10.31 -7.35 -6.82
C TYR A 169 11.30 -6.18 -6.86
N ARG A 170 12.50 -6.33 -6.30
CA ARG A 170 13.54 -5.29 -6.34
C ARG A 170 13.98 -4.97 -7.77
N LEU A 171 14.12 -5.99 -8.62
CA LEU A 171 14.42 -5.80 -10.04
C LEU A 171 13.28 -5.06 -10.75
N ARG A 172 12.02 -5.47 -10.53
CA ARG A 172 10.83 -4.81 -11.07
C ARG A 172 10.81 -3.33 -10.68
N LYS A 173 11.08 -3.02 -9.40
CA LYS A 173 11.11 -1.66 -8.87
C LYS A 173 12.23 -0.82 -9.49
N ALA A 174 13.45 -1.36 -9.56
CA ALA A 174 14.56 -0.67 -10.21
C ALA A 174 14.28 -0.35 -11.70
N MET A 175 13.58 -1.25 -12.40
CA MET A 175 13.11 -0.98 -13.76
C MET A 175 12.04 0.10 -13.81
N ASP A 176 11.03 0.04 -12.93
CA ASP A 176 9.99 1.07 -12.83
C ASP A 176 10.62 2.45 -12.59
N ASP A 177 11.56 2.54 -11.65
CA ASP A 177 12.26 3.78 -11.31
C ASP A 177 13.12 4.29 -12.48
N PHE A 178 13.81 3.39 -13.21
CA PHE A 178 14.60 3.76 -14.37
C PHE A 178 13.74 4.27 -15.54
N ILE A 179 12.63 3.60 -15.84
CA ILE A 179 11.72 4.03 -16.92
C ILE A 179 11.05 5.35 -16.52
N PHE A 180 10.65 5.50 -15.25
CA PHE A 180 10.09 6.76 -14.75
C PHE A 180 11.10 7.91 -14.84
N TRP A 181 12.37 7.66 -14.54
CA TRP A 181 13.43 8.66 -14.70
C TRP A 181 13.59 9.10 -16.17
N LEU A 182 13.49 8.17 -17.12
CA LEU A 182 13.57 8.48 -18.55
C LEU A 182 12.30 9.16 -19.10
N LEU A 183 11.11 8.70 -18.69
CA LEU A 183 9.81 9.08 -19.25
C LEU A 183 8.78 9.33 -18.14
N PRO A 184 8.95 10.39 -17.31
CA PRO A 184 8.18 10.59 -16.09
C PRO A 184 6.68 10.78 -16.32
N ASN A 185 6.30 11.39 -17.45
CA ASN A 185 4.89 11.61 -17.79
C ASN A 185 4.18 10.37 -18.36
N PHE A 186 4.93 9.34 -18.75
CA PHE A 186 4.39 8.15 -19.42
C PHE A 186 4.41 6.91 -18.51
N TRP A 187 5.41 6.82 -17.62
CA TRP A 187 5.59 5.66 -16.75
C TRP A 187 5.65 6.04 -15.29
N VAL A 188 4.50 6.37 -14.68
CA VAL A 188 4.43 6.69 -13.25
C VAL A 188 4.31 5.40 -12.43
N PRO A 189 5.26 5.06 -11.54
CA PRO A 189 5.15 3.88 -10.69
C PRO A 189 3.92 3.94 -9.78
N LEU A 190 3.36 2.77 -9.43
CA LEU A 190 2.11 2.70 -8.64
C LEU A 190 2.19 3.52 -7.35
N TYR A 191 3.26 3.33 -6.56
CA TYR A 191 3.44 4.07 -5.31
C TYR A 191 3.45 5.59 -5.52
N ASN A 192 4.11 6.06 -6.58
CA ASN A 192 4.17 7.49 -6.89
C ASN A 192 2.82 8.02 -7.35
N SER A 193 2.09 7.26 -8.17
CA SER A 193 0.75 7.66 -8.62
C SER A 193 -0.23 7.80 -7.46
N VAL A 194 -0.18 6.91 -6.46
CA VAL A 194 -1.08 6.93 -5.30
C VAL A 194 -0.65 7.97 -4.26
N THR A 195 0.65 8.15 -4.03
CA THR A 195 1.16 8.93 -2.89
C THR A 195 1.48 10.38 -3.26
N PHE A 196 1.90 10.63 -4.49
CA PHE A 196 2.49 11.92 -4.91
C PHE A 196 1.78 12.55 -6.11
N SER A 197 0.56 12.10 -6.43
CA SER A 197 -0.26 12.70 -7.49
C SER A 197 -1.73 12.73 -7.09
N THR A 198 -2.54 13.48 -7.83
CA THR A 198 -4.00 13.52 -7.72
C THR A 198 -4.68 12.61 -8.77
N MET A 199 -3.96 11.59 -9.26
CA MET A 199 -4.52 10.61 -10.17
C MET A 199 -5.61 9.80 -9.43
N PRO A 200 -6.83 9.68 -9.99
CA PRO A 200 -7.89 8.87 -9.38
C PRO A 200 -7.39 7.46 -9.09
N TYR A 201 -7.68 6.92 -7.90
CA TYR A 201 -7.15 5.62 -7.46
C TYR A 201 -7.50 4.48 -8.42
N SER A 202 -8.69 4.49 -9.00
CA SER A 202 -9.11 3.53 -10.03
C SER A 202 -8.23 3.60 -11.29
N ARG A 203 -7.75 4.80 -11.65
CA ARG A 203 -6.81 5.02 -12.75
C ARG A 203 -5.40 4.57 -12.38
N CYS A 204 -4.97 4.71 -11.13
CA CYS A 204 -3.70 4.16 -10.65
C CYS A 204 -3.63 2.64 -10.87
N ILE A 205 -4.71 1.91 -10.56
CA ILE A 205 -4.81 0.46 -10.83
C ILE A 205 -4.73 0.18 -12.33
N LYS A 206 -5.55 0.85 -13.14
CA LYS A 206 -5.56 0.66 -14.60
C LYS A 206 -4.19 0.95 -15.23
N ASN A 207 -3.51 1.99 -14.76
CA ASN A 207 -2.17 2.34 -15.20
C ASN A 207 -1.16 1.25 -14.86
N ARG A 208 -1.22 0.70 -13.63
CA ARG A 208 -0.37 -0.41 -13.23
C ARG A 208 -0.60 -1.66 -14.07
N GLU A 209 -1.85 -2.03 -14.33
CA GLU A 209 -2.17 -3.17 -15.18
C GLU A 209 -1.63 -3.01 -16.60
N TRP A 210 -1.72 -1.79 -17.15
CA TRP A 210 -1.15 -1.48 -18.45
C TRP A 210 0.38 -1.63 -18.44
N GLN A 211 1.07 -1.10 -17.43
CA GLN A 211 2.52 -1.26 -17.25
C GLN A 211 2.93 -2.74 -17.20
N ASP A 212 2.20 -3.55 -16.43
CA ASP A 212 2.49 -4.97 -16.29
C ASP A 212 2.25 -5.74 -17.60
N LYS A 213 1.22 -5.36 -18.39
CA LYS A 213 0.98 -5.91 -19.73
C LYS A 213 2.11 -5.56 -20.70
N VAL A 214 2.58 -4.30 -20.69
CA VAL A 214 3.69 -3.85 -21.55
C VAL A 214 4.95 -4.64 -21.26
N LEU A 215 5.33 -4.76 -19.99
CA LEU A 215 6.53 -5.48 -19.62
C LEU A 215 6.45 -6.96 -19.93
N LYS A 216 5.32 -7.60 -19.66
CA LYS A 216 5.13 -9.01 -20.01
C LYS A 216 5.33 -9.24 -21.51
N LYS A 217 4.80 -8.36 -22.36
CA LYS A 217 5.01 -8.43 -23.81
C LYS A 217 6.49 -8.22 -24.19
N THR A 218 7.16 -7.23 -23.59
CA THR A 218 8.58 -6.95 -23.85
C THR A 218 9.47 -8.12 -23.43
N TRP A 219 9.24 -8.72 -22.26
CA TRP A 219 9.99 -9.90 -21.80
C TRP A 219 9.77 -11.12 -22.70
N SER A 220 8.53 -11.38 -23.11
CA SER A 220 8.24 -12.46 -24.07
C SER A 220 8.96 -12.23 -25.39
N PHE A 221 8.97 -10.99 -25.90
CA PHE A 221 9.65 -10.65 -27.15
C PHE A 221 11.17 -10.84 -27.04
N ILE A 222 11.79 -10.34 -25.96
CA ILE A 222 13.22 -10.53 -25.71
C ILE A 222 13.58 -12.02 -25.59
N GLY A 223 12.75 -12.79 -24.89
CA GLY A 223 12.94 -14.25 -24.75
C GLY A 223 12.90 -14.98 -26.10
N VAL A 224 11.92 -14.65 -26.96
CA VAL A 224 11.83 -15.22 -28.31
C VAL A 224 13.01 -14.80 -29.18
N ALA A 225 13.40 -13.52 -29.15
CA ALA A 225 14.55 -13.03 -29.91
C ALA A 225 15.86 -13.69 -29.49
N ALA A 226 16.07 -13.89 -28.18
CA ALA A 226 17.23 -14.59 -27.65
C ALA A 226 17.28 -16.07 -28.07
N LEU A 227 16.12 -16.76 -28.07
CA LEU A 227 16.02 -18.14 -28.55
C LEU A 227 16.36 -18.27 -30.04
N ILE A 228 15.83 -17.35 -30.86
CA ILE A 228 16.13 -17.32 -32.30
C ILE A 228 17.62 -17.03 -32.52
N GLY A 229 18.18 -16.03 -31.84
CA GLY A 229 19.60 -15.70 -31.93
C GLY A 229 20.51 -16.85 -31.50
N GLY A 230 20.15 -17.54 -30.42
CA GLY A 230 20.86 -18.74 -29.94
C GLY A 230 20.78 -19.90 -30.93
N ALA A 231 19.61 -20.17 -31.52
CA ALA A 231 19.43 -21.21 -32.53
C ALA A 231 20.23 -20.92 -33.81
N VAL A 232 20.26 -19.65 -34.25
CA VAL A 232 21.06 -19.20 -35.39
C VAL A 232 22.55 -19.38 -35.09
N ALA A 233 23.02 -18.93 -33.93
CA ALA A 233 24.43 -19.08 -33.53
C ALA A 233 24.86 -20.56 -33.42
N LEU A 234 24.00 -21.44 -32.89
CA LEU A 234 24.25 -22.88 -32.82
C LEU A 234 24.31 -23.54 -34.20
N LYS A 235 23.45 -23.10 -35.13
CA LYS A 235 23.47 -23.56 -36.52
C LYS A 235 24.76 -23.14 -37.22
N PHE A 236 25.21 -21.89 -37.05
CA PHE A 236 26.50 -21.44 -37.59
C PHE A 236 27.70 -22.21 -36.99
N LYS A 237 27.61 -22.64 -35.74
CA LYS A 237 28.66 -23.43 -35.08
C LYS A 237 28.75 -24.89 -35.53
N HIS A 238 27.72 -25.43 -36.19
CA HIS A 238 27.71 -26.78 -36.77
C HIS A 238 28.11 -26.82 -38.26
N PHE A 239 28.27 -25.66 -38.89
CA PHE A 239 28.71 -25.52 -40.29
C PHE A 239 30.18 -25.11 -40.44
N VAL A 240 30.93 -25.09 -39.32
CA VAL A 240 32.40 -24.93 -39.24
C VAL A 240 32.95 -26.19 -38.59
#